data_AF-A0A4R7U0B4-F1
#
_entry.id   AF-A0A4R7U0B4-F1
#
_cell.length_a   1.000
_cell.length_b   1.000
_cell.length_c   1.000
_cell.angle_alpha   90.00
_cell.angle_beta   90.00
_cell.angle_gamma   90.00
#
_symmetry.space_group_name_H-M   'P 1'
#
loop_
_entity.id
_entity.type
_entity.pdbx_description
1 polymer ?
#
loop_
_entity_poly.entity_id
_entity_poly.type
_entity_poly.pdbx_seq_one_letter_code
_entity_poly.pdbx_strand_id
1 'polypeptide(L)'
;MNEKRKNYENKIPGGLFHYLRWVRTQFGFSYKKWDSKRIAFVSVLISISVVFFIISVRILPINALPSYKFSFIGLPVKITGFIFGPVVGIITGVLADLISFLLVPSYYHYLYTIAIAIAGFIPGLCGYYFFNLNEMFFSSKYRIYKYKEIISFFQKKYDEALLKGNSIDIQYFSEEIAFYEVKIIMLENRKKPTAMINFAFVSTLISLAIQGILIFVIFSRIPAENFENNRFIKNKLFYIFLTSLGFIVMFLFAIFYRVFLKGKYRTFIEIMAIISLSAILEFANTMLLAIADTITLKVDFWINLTQHASTGPIKIFWNLSIILATYKVVYPLISSKEGARL
;
A
#
# COMPACT_ATOMS: atom_id res chain seq x y z
N MET A 1 5.01 -35.88 -24.41
CA MET A 1 4.42 -34.52 -24.46
C MET A 1 2.98 -34.62 -23.95
N ASN A 2 2.70 -34.12 -22.73
CA ASN A 2 1.49 -34.43 -21.94
C ASN A 2 0.15 -34.16 -22.67
N GLU A 3 -0.79 -35.12 -22.64
CA GLU A 3 -2.16 -34.99 -23.17
C GLU A 3 -2.89 -33.73 -22.69
N LYS A 4 -2.60 -33.27 -21.46
CA LYS A 4 -3.14 -32.01 -20.92
C LYS A 4 -2.72 -30.75 -21.71
N ARG A 5 -1.57 -30.75 -22.38
CA ARG A 5 -1.15 -29.64 -23.27
C ARG A 5 -1.93 -29.65 -24.59
N LYS A 6 -2.11 -30.83 -25.20
CA LYS A 6 -2.88 -31.00 -26.44
C LYS A 6 -4.34 -30.56 -26.29
N ASN A 7 -4.98 -30.89 -25.16
CA ASN A 7 -6.36 -30.48 -24.87
C ASN A 7 -6.53 -28.97 -24.62
N TYR A 8 -5.45 -28.26 -24.27
CA TYR A 8 -5.47 -26.81 -24.07
C TYR A 8 -5.33 -26.04 -25.39
N GLU A 9 -4.67 -26.63 -26.39
CA GLU A 9 -4.51 -26.02 -27.73
C GLU A 9 -5.80 -26.06 -28.55
N ASN A 10 -6.74 -26.95 -28.22
CA ASN A 10 -8.01 -27.12 -28.92
C ASN A 10 -9.20 -26.39 -28.27
N LYS A 11 -8.98 -25.63 -27.19
CA LYS A 11 -10.05 -24.88 -26.50
C LYS A 11 -9.75 -23.38 -26.49
N ILE A 12 -10.81 -22.58 -26.63
CA ILE A 12 -10.72 -21.12 -26.55
C ILE A 12 -10.13 -20.75 -25.17
N PRO A 13 -9.06 -19.91 -25.13
CA PRO A 13 -8.42 -19.54 -23.87
C PRO A 13 -9.40 -18.77 -22.96
N GLY A 14 -9.61 -19.29 -21.75
CA GLY A 14 -10.52 -18.70 -20.77
C GLY A 14 -10.64 -19.50 -19.47
N GLY A 15 -11.47 -18.99 -18.56
CA GLY A 15 -11.73 -19.59 -17.26
C GLY A 15 -10.72 -19.24 -16.16
N LEU A 16 -10.93 -19.80 -14.97
CA LEU A 16 -10.14 -19.51 -13.76
C LEU A 16 -8.67 -19.94 -13.91
N PHE A 17 -8.41 -21.13 -14.46
CA PHE A 17 -7.04 -21.63 -14.66
C PHE A 17 -6.23 -20.76 -15.62
N HIS A 18 -6.87 -20.19 -16.64
CA HIS A 18 -6.25 -19.25 -17.57
C HIS A 18 -5.87 -17.94 -16.88
N TYR A 19 -6.80 -17.40 -16.08
CA TYR A 19 -6.51 -16.24 -15.23
C TYR A 19 -5.35 -16.52 -14.28
N LEU A 20 -5.37 -17.65 -13.56
CA LEU A 20 -4.31 -18.03 -12.63
C LEU A 20 -2.95 -18.19 -13.33
N ARG A 21 -2.92 -18.69 -14.57
CA ARG A 21 -1.68 -18.76 -15.36
C ARG A 21 -1.13 -17.38 -15.67
N TRP A 22 -1.97 -16.46 -16.13
CA TRP A 22 -1.57 -15.07 -16.37
C TRP A 22 -1.13 -14.39 -15.07
N VAL A 23 -1.89 -14.57 -14.00
CA VAL A 23 -1.55 -14.07 -12.66
C VAL A 23 -0.18 -14.59 -12.22
N ARG A 24 0.15 -15.86 -12.47
CA ARG A 24 1.48 -16.42 -12.19
C ARG A 24 2.58 -15.80 -13.04
N THR A 25 2.31 -15.38 -14.29
CA THR A 25 3.30 -14.65 -15.09
C THR A 25 3.49 -13.22 -14.60
N GLN A 26 2.49 -12.61 -13.95
CA GLN A 26 2.62 -11.30 -13.28
C GLN A 26 3.29 -11.41 -11.90
N PHE A 27 2.91 -12.44 -11.10
CA PHE A 27 3.51 -12.81 -9.81
C PHE A 27 4.72 -13.71 -9.97
N GLY A 28 5.50 -13.51 -11.02
CA GLY A 28 6.90 -13.84 -10.88
C GLY A 28 7.41 -13.09 -9.64
N PHE A 29 7.55 -13.79 -8.51
CA PHE A 29 8.61 -13.59 -7.53
C PHE A 29 10.00 -13.69 -8.18
N SER A 30 10.11 -13.47 -9.50
CA SER A 30 11.24 -12.83 -10.11
C SER A 30 11.46 -11.56 -9.31
N TYR A 31 12.31 -11.68 -8.29
CA TYR A 31 13.28 -10.69 -7.86
C TYR A 31 13.29 -9.60 -8.92
N LYS A 32 12.49 -8.55 -8.71
CA LYS A 32 12.45 -7.40 -9.60
C LYS A 32 13.88 -6.91 -9.53
N LYS A 33 14.75 -7.32 -10.49
CA LYS A 33 16.19 -7.54 -10.25
C LYS A 33 16.73 -6.46 -9.32
N TRP A 34 17.17 -6.87 -8.14
CA TRP A 34 17.79 -5.94 -7.20
C TRP A 34 19.00 -5.35 -7.89
N ASP A 35 18.81 -4.15 -8.40
CA ASP A 35 19.85 -3.39 -9.06
C ASP A 35 20.63 -2.62 -7.98
N SER A 36 21.93 -2.45 -8.20
CA SER A 36 22.83 -1.70 -7.32
C SER A 36 22.27 -0.31 -7.03
N LYS A 37 21.57 0.29 -8.00
CA LYS A 37 20.85 1.56 -7.84
C LYS A 37 19.80 1.49 -6.72
N ARG A 38 18.95 0.46 -6.69
CA ARG A 38 17.88 0.35 -5.68
C ARG A 38 18.45 0.13 -4.30
N ILE A 39 19.51 -0.69 -4.19
CA ILE A 39 20.23 -0.90 -2.94
C ILE A 39 20.78 0.43 -2.43
N ALA A 40 21.44 1.21 -3.30
CA ALA A 40 21.95 2.53 -2.95
C ALA A 40 20.86 3.50 -2.48
N PHE A 41 19.69 3.54 -3.14
CA PHE A 41 18.56 4.36 -2.70
C PHE A 41 18.02 3.95 -1.33
N VAL A 42 17.91 2.64 -1.06
CA VAL A 42 17.50 2.13 0.25
C VAL A 42 18.53 2.53 1.32
N SER A 43 19.83 2.40 1.04
CA SER A 43 20.90 2.85 1.95
C SER A 43 20.81 4.36 2.26
N VAL A 44 20.57 5.20 1.25
CA VAL A 44 20.38 6.64 1.46
C VAL A 44 19.17 6.92 2.36
N LEU A 45 18.06 6.20 2.17
CA LEU A 45 16.86 6.37 3.00
C LEU A 45 17.06 5.90 4.45
N ILE A 46 17.85 4.83 4.67
CA ILE A 46 18.28 4.41 6.01
C ILE A 46 19.10 5.53 6.66
N SER A 47 20.09 6.08 5.95
CA SER A 47 20.92 7.17 6.46
C SER A 47 20.10 8.42 6.79
N ILE A 48 19.14 8.81 5.94
CA ILE A 48 18.24 9.94 6.20
C ILE A 48 17.39 9.68 7.47
N SER A 49 16.89 8.46 7.66
CA SER A 49 16.13 8.08 8.86
C SER A 49 16.95 8.26 10.15
N VAL A 50 18.20 7.78 10.12
CA VAL A 50 19.14 7.91 11.25
C VAL A 50 19.49 9.38 11.52
N VAL A 51 19.76 10.17 10.47
CA VAL A 51 20.07 11.60 10.60
C VAL A 51 18.89 12.38 11.19
N PHE A 52 17.66 12.11 10.73
CA PHE A 52 16.45 12.73 11.28
C PHE A 52 16.29 12.45 12.77
N PHE A 53 16.62 11.24 13.21
CA PHE A 53 16.63 10.91 14.63
C PHE A 53 17.67 11.71 15.41
N ILE A 54 18.92 11.73 14.96
CA ILE A 54 20.02 12.43 15.66
C ILE A 54 19.71 13.93 15.80
N ILE A 55 19.20 14.56 14.73
CA ILE A 55 18.80 15.97 14.75
C ILE A 55 17.66 16.18 15.75
N SER A 56 16.65 15.31 15.73
CA SER A 56 15.53 15.40 16.67
C SER A 56 15.98 15.31 18.12
N VAL A 57 16.90 14.39 18.44
CA VAL A 57 17.51 14.24 19.77
C VAL A 57 18.22 15.52 20.22
N ARG A 58 18.93 16.21 19.32
CA ARG A 58 19.67 17.44 19.65
C ARG A 58 18.80 18.69 19.79
N ILE A 59 17.73 18.82 19.02
CA ILE A 59 16.90 20.03 19.01
C ILE A 59 15.88 20.03 20.15
N LEU A 60 15.35 18.86 20.53
CA LEU A 60 14.33 18.75 21.57
C LEU A 60 14.92 18.10 22.83
N PRO A 61 15.19 18.86 23.91
CA PRO A 61 15.74 18.31 25.16
C PRO A 61 14.74 17.47 25.98
N ILE A 62 13.69 16.91 25.36
CA ILE A 62 12.58 16.17 26.01
C ILE A 62 12.60 14.67 25.62
N ASN A 63 13.67 14.19 24.97
CA ASN A 63 13.69 12.89 24.26
C ASN A 63 13.94 11.65 25.12
N ALA A 64 13.57 11.68 26.41
CA ALA A 64 13.46 10.45 27.19
C ALA A 64 12.24 9.58 26.78
N LEU A 65 11.32 10.13 25.97
CA LEU A 65 10.09 9.44 25.55
C LEU A 65 10.23 8.73 24.20
N PRO A 66 10.12 7.38 24.16
CA PRO A 66 10.23 6.56 22.93
C PRO A 66 9.25 6.94 21.81
N SER A 67 8.10 7.55 22.16
CA SER A 67 7.04 7.94 21.24
C SER A 67 7.48 8.98 20.19
N TYR A 68 8.37 9.92 20.57
CA TYR A 68 8.85 10.97 19.66
C TYR A 68 9.91 10.44 18.69
N LYS A 69 10.83 9.59 19.17
CA LYS A 69 11.79 8.86 18.33
C LYS A 69 11.11 8.19 17.14
N PHE A 70 9.99 7.54 17.40
CA PHE A 70 9.23 6.81 16.40
C PHE A 70 8.65 7.70 15.29
N SER A 71 8.22 8.91 15.62
CA SER A 71 7.58 9.82 14.68
C SER A 71 8.56 10.37 13.62
N PHE A 72 9.85 10.55 13.99
CA PHE A 72 10.88 11.07 13.09
C PHE A 72 11.59 9.97 12.28
N ILE A 73 11.98 8.85 12.91
CA ILE A 73 12.58 7.70 12.22
C ILE A 73 11.60 7.10 11.22
N GLY A 74 10.32 7.02 11.61
CA GLY A 74 9.31 6.31 10.86
C GLY A 74 9.00 6.89 9.48
N LEU A 75 9.29 8.17 9.20
CA LEU A 75 8.91 8.79 7.93
C LEU A 75 9.68 8.22 6.73
N PRO A 76 11.03 8.26 6.67
CA PRO A 76 11.78 7.60 5.59
C PRO A 76 11.50 6.11 5.51
N VAL A 77 11.33 5.43 6.65
CA VAL A 77 11.02 3.99 6.70
C VAL A 77 9.66 3.70 6.04
N LYS A 78 8.61 4.47 6.32
CA LYS A 78 7.30 4.35 5.66
C LYS A 78 7.41 4.51 4.14
N ILE A 79 8.21 5.48 3.68
CA ILE A 79 8.44 5.74 2.25
C ILE A 79 9.16 4.56 1.60
N THR A 80 10.20 4.02 2.24
CA THR A 80 10.94 2.86 1.71
C THR A 80 10.03 1.66 1.54
N GLY A 81 9.19 1.38 2.54
CA GLY A 81 8.19 0.32 2.49
C GLY A 81 7.21 0.54 1.34
N PHE A 82 6.60 1.72 1.27
CA PHE A 82 5.60 2.04 0.24
C PHE A 82 6.13 1.90 -1.19
N ILE A 83 7.39 2.27 -1.44
CA ILE A 83 8.00 2.26 -2.78
C ILE A 83 8.62 0.90 -3.12
N PHE A 84 9.40 0.31 -2.21
CA PHE A 84 10.20 -0.89 -2.47
C PHE A 84 9.55 -2.19 -1.99
N GLY A 85 8.45 -2.09 -1.25
CA GLY A 85 7.66 -3.21 -0.78
C GLY A 85 7.89 -3.58 0.71
N PRO A 86 7.08 -4.51 1.23
CA PRO A 86 6.98 -4.77 2.67
C PRO A 86 8.27 -5.32 3.28
N VAL A 87 8.96 -6.24 2.59
CA VAL A 87 10.20 -6.86 3.08
C VAL A 87 11.32 -5.82 3.21
N VAL A 88 11.44 -4.93 2.23
CA VAL A 88 12.44 -3.85 2.24
C VAL A 88 12.12 -2.85 3.34
N GLY A 89 10.85 -2.54 3.56
CA GLY A 89 10.41 -1.71 4.67
C GLY A 89 10.80 -2.29 6.03
N ILE A 90 10.62 -3.60 6.26
CA ILE A 90 11.07 -4.28 7.49
C ILE A 90 12.57 -4.10 7.68
N ILE A 91 13.36 -4.47 6.68
CA ILE A 91 14.84 -4.43 6.76
C ILE A 91 15.31 -3.00 7.04
N THR A 92 14.75 -2.02 6.32
CA THR A 92 15.07 -0.60 6.50
C THR A 92 14.73 -0.15 7.92
N GLY A 93 13.56 -0.52 8.44
CA GLY A 93 13.14 -0.15 9.79
C GLY A 93 14.03 -0.73 10.88
N VAL A 94 14.36 -2.02 10.78
CA VAL A 94 15.26 -2.70 11.73
C VAL A 94 16.66 -2.07 11.71
N LEU A 95 17.24 -1.89 10.52
CA LEU A 95 18.58 -1.30 10.38
C LEU A 95 18.61 0.15 10.86
N ALA A 96 17.61 0.96 10.52
CA ALA A 96 17.54 2.34 10.97
C ALA A 96 17.47 2.44 12.49
N ASP A 97 16.68 1.60 13.17
CA ASP A 97 16.59 1.60 14.62
C ASP A 97 17.88 1.12 15.29
N LEU A 98 18.50 0.05 14.79
CA LEU A 98 19.76 -0.48 15.34
C LEU A 98 20.91 0.50 15.19
N ILE A 99 21.07 1.13 14.02
CA ILE A 99 22.12 2.14 13.79
C ILE A 99 21.85 3.38 14.65
N SER A 100 20.59 3.80 14.74
CA SER A 100 20.20 4.93 15.60
C SER A 100 20.53 4.68 17.06
N PHE A 101 20.26 3.46 17.55
CA PHE A 101 20.59 3.04 18.91
C PHE A 101 22.10 2.97 19.16
N LEU A 102 22.87 2.50 18.17
CA LEU A 102 24.34 2.46 18.26
C LEU A 102 24.93 3.87 18.41
N LEU A 103 24.39 4.86 17.71
CA LEU A 103 24.89 6.24 17.74
C LEU A 103 24.38 7.04 18.93
N VAL A 104 23.13 6.79 19.36
CA VAL A 104 22.52 7.43 20.54
C VAL A 104 21.89 6.33 21.39
N PRO A 105 22.65 5.78 22.35
CA PRO A 105 22.13 4.76 23.25
C PRO A 105 20.95 5.32 24.08
N SER A 106 19.81 4.65 23.99
CA SER A 106 18.57 5.00 24.72
C SER A 106 18.00 3.76 25.45
N TYR A 107 16.79 3.83 25.99
CA TYR A 107 16.09 2.62 26.41
C TYR A 107 15.85 1.72 25.20
N TYR A 108 16.39 0.49 25.24
CA TYR A 108 16.23 -0.50 24.17
C TYR A 108 15.24 -1.59 24.62
N HIS A 109 14.30 -1.88 23.74
CA HIS A 109 13.44 -3.04 23.84
C HIS A 109 13.10 -3.53 22.44
N TYR A 110 13.11 -4.84 22.21
CA TYR A 110 12.87 -5.43 20.89
C TYR A 110 11.51 -5.03 20.29
N LEU A 111 10.51 -4.71 21.14
CA LEU A 111 9.21 -4.21 20.68
C LEU A 111 9.28 -2.86 19.97
N TYR A 112 10.22 -1.98 20.31
CA TYR A 112 10.41 -0.71 19.58
C TYR A 112 10.95 -0.96 18.17
N THR A 113 11.90 -1.89 18.04
CA THR A 113 12.42 -2.31 16.74
C THR A 113 11.32 -2.97 15.91
N ILE A 114 10.47 -3.81 16.52
CA ILE A 114 9.30 -4.40 15.84
C ILE A 114 8.31 -3.32 15.40
N ALA A 115 8.03 -2.32 16.24
CA ALA A 115 7.14 -1.22 15.87
C ALA A 115 7.67 -0.47 14.63
N ILE A 116 8.99 -0.20 14.56
CA ILE A 116 9.59 0.51 13.43
C ILE A 116 9.62 -0.38 12.18
N ALA A 117 9.89 -1.68 12.34
CA ALA A 117 9.76 -2.66 11.27
C ALA A 117 8.34 -2.69 10.68
N ILE A 118 7.31 -2.64 11.54
CA ILE A 118 5.90 -2.59 11.14
C ILE A 118 5.57 -1.28 10.42
N ALA A 119 6.20 -0.16 10.81
CA ALA A 119 6.12 1.10 10.09
C ALA A 119 6.70 1.07 8.68
N GLY A 120 7.60 0.14 8.37
CA GLY A 120 8.00 -0.14 6.98
C GLY A 120 7.12 -1.19 6.30
N PHE A 121 6.70 -2.21 7.04
CA PHE A 121 5.93 -3.33 6.51
C PHE A 121 4.54 -2.92 6.00
N ILE A 122 3.73 -2.25 6.84
CA ILE A 122 2.33 -1.92 6.53
C ILE A 122 2.24 -1.03 5.28
N PRO A 123 3.03 0.06 5.14
CA PRO A 123 3.02 0.85 3.92
C PRO A 123 3.38 0.04 2.68
N GLY A 124 4.34 -0.88 2.78
CA GLY A 124 4.71 -1.74 1.65
C GLY A 124 3.62 -2.73 1.26
N LEU A 125 2.92 -3.30 2.23
CA LEU A 125 1.78 -4.17 1.96
C LEU A 125 0.64 -3.41 1.29
N CYS A 126 0.32 -2.20 1.78
CA CYS A 126 -0.69 -1.35 1.18
C CYS A 126 -0.30 -0.88 -0.22
N GLY A 127 0.95 -0.48 -0.45
CA GLY A 127 1.44 -0.13 -1.78
C GLY A 127 1.26 -1.30 -2.76
N TYR A 128 1.66 -2.50 -2.34
CA TYR A 128 1.45 -3.70 -3.14
C TYR A 128 -0.03 -4.00 -3.42
N TYR A 129 -0.90 -3.87 -2.42
CA TYR A 129 -2.34 -4.09 -2.59
C TYR A 129 -2.98 -3.08 -3.55
N PHE A 130 -2.70 -1.79 -3.39
CA PHE A 130 -3.35 -0.73 -4.18
C PHE A 130 -2.79 -0.56 -5.59
N PHE A 131 -1.52 -0.92 -5.83
CA PHE A 131 -0.91 -0.80 -7.15
C PHE A 131 -0.84 -2.14 -7.87
N ASN A 132 -0.28 -3.19 -7.26
CA ASN A 132 -0.09 -4.47 -7.94
C ASN A 132 -1.40 -5.27 -8.01
N LEU A 133 -2.07 -5.51 -6.87
CA LEU A 133 -3.30 -6.32 -6.87
C LEU A 133 -4.44 -5.60 -7.61
N ASN A 134 -4.61 -4.30 -7.35
CA ASN A 134 -5.61 -3.50 -8.05
C ASN A 134 -5.42 -3.53 -9.58
N GLU A 135 -4.19 -3.34 -10.05
CA GLU A 135 -3.90 -3.44 -11.49
C GLU A 135 -4.15 -4.87 -12.00
N MET A 136 -3.81 -5.88 -11.23
CA MET A 136 -4.01 -7.27 -11.65
C MET A 136 -5.50 -7.65 -11.81
N PHE A 137 -6.37 -7.19 -10.92
CA PHE A 137 -7.80 -7.54 -10.94
C PHE A 137 -8.63 -6.58 -11.81
N PHE A 138 -8.31 -5.29 -11.81
CA PHE A 138 -9.18 -4.27 -12.38
C PHE A 138 -8.61 -3.55 -13.60
N SER A 139 -7.37 -3.86 -14.02
CA SER A 139 -6.80 -3.31 -15.25
C SER A 139 -7.37 -3.98 -16.51
N SER A 140 -7.27 -3.26 -17.63
CA SER A 140 -7.52 -3.82 -18.96
C SER A 140 -6.45 -4.83 -19.40
N LYS A 141 -5.29 -4.89 -18.72
CA LYS A 141 -4.15 -5.76 -19.07
C LYS A 141 -4.52 -7.23 -19.25
N TYR A 142 -5.23 -7.83 -18.29
CA TYR A 142 -5.67 -9.23 -18.41
C TYR A 142 -6.65 -9.43 -19.58
N ARG A 143 -7.59 -8.49 -19.76
CA ARG A 143 -8.56 -8.58 -20.88
C ARG A 143 -7.86 -8.52 -22.23
N ILE A 144 -6.88 -7.63 -22.38
CA ILE A 144 -6.03 -7.52 -23.57
C ILE A 144 -5.23 -8.80 -23.76
N TYR A 145 -4.57 -9.31 -22.72
CA TYR A 145 -3.83 -10.58 -22.77
C TYR A 145 -4.72 -11.74 -23.22
N LYS A 146 -5.92 -11.85 -22.64
CA LYS A 146 -6.90 -12.87 -23.01
C LYS A 146 -7.31 -12.76 -24.48
N TYR A 147 -7.64 -11.55 -24.95
CA TYR A 147 -8.02 -11.34 -26.36
C TYR A 147 -6.88 -11.62 -27.32
N LYS A 148 -5.62 -11.30 -26.96
CA LYS A 148 -4.45 -11.66 -27.76
C LYS A 148 -4.26 -13.18 -27.88
N GLU A 149 -4.45 -13.94 -26.81
CA GLU A 149 -4.41 -15.40 -26.89
C GLU A 149 -5.59 -15.97 -27.69
N ILE A 150 -6.78 -15.36 -27.61
CA ILE A 150 -7.94 -15.77 -28.43
C ILE A 150 -7.66 -15.52 -29.93
N ILE A 151 -7.10 -14.36 -30.28
CA ILE A 151 -6.68 -14.06 -31.66
C ILE A 151 -5.67 -15.10 -32.14
N SER A 152 -4.65 -15.42 -31.33
CA SER A 152 -3.65 -16.45 -31.69
C SER A 152 -4.27 -17.83 -31.89
N PHE A 153 -5.31 -18.18 -31.12
CA PHE A 153 -6.06 -19.42 -31.33
C PHE A 153 -6.82 -19.41 -32.67
N PHE A 154 -7.53 -18.33 -32.99
CA PHE A 154 -8.26 -18.22 -34.26
C PHE A 154 -7.34 -18.12 -35.48
N GLN A 155 -6.17 -17.47 -35.36
CA GLN A 155 -5.17 -17.45 -36.41
C GLN A 155 -4.69 -18.87 -36.79
N LYS A 156 -4.43 -19.73 -35.80
CA LYS A 156 -4.08 -21.13 -36.06
C LYS A 156 -5.20 -21.88 -36.78
N LYS A 157 -6.46 -21.64 -36.41
CA LYS A 157 -7.62 -22.28 -37.05
C LYS A 157 -7.89 -21.76 -38.45
N TYR A 158 -7.65 -20.47 -38.67
CA TYR A 158 -7.65 -19.84 -39.98
C TYR A 158 -6.62 -20.49 -40.91
N ASP A 159 -5.37 -20.66 -40.45
CA ASP A 159 -4.31 -21.31 -41.23
C ASP A 159 -4.67 -22.77 -41.59
N GLU A 160 -5.24 -23.53 -40.64
CA GLU A 160 -5.75 -24.89 -40.88
C GLU A 160 -6.88 -24.92 -41.93
N ALA A 161 -7.80 -23.94 -41.91
CA ALA A 161 -8.90 -23.84 -42.86
C ALA A 161 -8.43 -23.43 -44.26
N LEU A 162 -7.43 -22.55 -44.34
CA LEU A 162 -6.80 -22.11 -45.58
C LEU A 162 -6.11 -23.28 -46.30
N LEU A 163 -5.43 -24.15 -45.55
CA LEU A 163 -4.84 -25.39 -46.10
C LEU A 163 -5.89 -26.38 -46.62
N LYS A 164 -7.10 -26.40 -46.03
CA LYS A 164 -8.20 -27.28 -46.44
C LYS A 164 -9.07 -26.70 -47.55
N GLY A 165 -8.93 -25.42 -47.88
CA GLY A 165 -9.73 -24.73 -48.90
C GLY A 165 -11.20 -24.51 -48.51
N ASN A 166 -11.55 -24.51 -47.22
CA ASN A 166 -12.92 -24.28 -46.77
C ASN A 166 -13.22 -22.77 -46.65
N SER A 167 -13.90 -22.19 -47.65
CA SER A 167 -14.20 -20.76 -47.71
C SER A 167 -15.04 -20.23 -46.54
N ILE A 168 -15.96 -21.04 -46.02
CA ILE A 168 -16.87 -20.65 -44.93
C ILE A 168 -16.09 -20.48 -43.62
N ASP A 169 -15.22 -21.43 -43.30
CA ASP A 169 -14.40 -21.41 -42.08
C ASP A 169 -13.37 -20.27 -42.13
N ILE A 170 -12.79 -20.01 -43.31
CA ILE A 170 -11.85 -18.90 -43.54
C ILE A 170 -12.53 -17.57 -43.23
N GLN A 171 -13.74 -17.35 -43.76
CA GLN A 171 -14.49 -16.12 -43.50
C GLN A 171 -14.81 -15.99 -42.00
N TYR A 172 -15.37 -17.04 -41.38
CA TYR A 172 -15.73 -17.03 -39.96
C TYR A 172 -14.53 -16.68 -39.05
N PHE A 173 -13.39 -17.34 -39.23
CA PHE A 173 -12.21 -17.07 -38.39
C PHE A 173 -11.63 -15.67 -38.63
N SER A 174 -11.70 -15.14 -39.85
CA SER A 174 -11.26 -13.78 -40.15
C SER A 174 -12.12 -12.71 -39.44
N GLU A 175 -13.45 -12.92 -39.38
CA GLU A 175 -14.38 -12.03 -38.70
C GLU A 175 -14.16 -12.05 -37.18
N GLU A 176 -13.95 -13.23 -36.59
CA GLU A 176 -13.64 -13.36 -35.16
C GLU A 176 -12.31 -12.68 -34.79
N ILE A 177 -11.27 -12.82 -35.61
CA ILE A 177 -9.98 -12.13 -35.40
C ILE A 177 -10.21 -10.61 -35.38
N ALA A 178 -10.86 -10.06 -36.40
CA ALA A 178 -11.14 -8.63 -36.49
C ALA A 178 -11.97 -8.13 -35.29
N PHE A 179 -12.97 -8.90 -34.86
CA PHE A 179 -13.80 -8.59 -33.71
C PHE A 179 -13.01 -8.44 -32.41
N TYR A 180 -12.07 -9.35 -32.13
CA TYR A 180 -11.22 -9.26 -30.94
C TYR A 180 -10.15 -8.18 -31.04
N GLU A 181 -9.64 -7.89 -32.24
CA GLU A 181 -8.72 -6.75 -32.46
C GLU A 181 -9.38 -5.41 -32.14
N VAL A 182 -10.61 -5.20 -32.63
CA VAL A 182 -11.40 -4.00 -32.30
C VAL A 182 -11.60 -3.88 -30.79
N LYS A 183 -11.91 -4.99 -30.09
CA LYS A 183 -12.03 -4.98 -28.62
C LYS A 183 -10.74 -4.59 -27.90
N ILE A 184 -9.58 -5.00 -28.41
CA ILE A 184 -8.28 -4.60 -27.86
C ILE A 184 -8.08 -3.09 -28.05
N ILE A 185 -8.29 -2.59 -29.26
CA ILE A 185 -8.17 -1.15 -29.58
C ILE A 185 -9.09 -0.31 -28.69
N MET A 186 -10.34 -0.74 -28.49
CA MET A 186 -11.27 -0.07 -27.59
C MET A 186 -10.78 -0.05 -26.14
N LEU A 187 -10.13 -1.11 -25.66
CA LEU A 187 -9.59 -1.18 -24.31
C LEU A 187 -8.31 -0.34 -24.13
N GLU A 188 -7.46 -0.28 -25.14
CA GLU A 188 -6.23 0.51 -25.16
C GLU A 188 -6.54 2.03 -25.20
N ASN A 189 -7.59 2.41 -25.94
CA ASN A 189 -8.04 3.81 -26.01
C ASN A 189 -8.80 4.31 -24.76
N ARG A 190 -9.12 3.44 -23.79
CA ARG A 190 -9.76 3.88 -22.53
C ARG A 190 -8.76 4.62 -21.63
N LYS A 191 -8.80 5.96 -21.70
CA LYS A 191 -7.93 6.86 -20.92
C LYS A 191 -8.08 6.74 -19.38
N LYS A 192 -9.21 6.25 -18.85
CA LYS A 192 -9.49 6.21 -17.41
C LYS A 192 -9.93 4.80 -16.95
N PRO A 193 -9.15 4.10 -16.10
CA PRO A 193 -9.52 2.79 -15.57
C PRO A 193 -10.51 2.93 -14.41
N THR A 194 -11.79 3.18 -14.71
CA THR A 194 -12.85 3.44 -13.71
C THR A 194 -12.95 2.37 -12.62
N ALA A 195 -12.79 1.09 -12.98
CA ALA A 195 -12.81 -0.02 -12.04
C ALA A 195 -11.71 0.09 -10.98
N MET A 196 -10.48 0.45 -11.38
CA MET A 196 -9.36 0.62 -10.44
C MET A 196 -9.59 1.79 -9.47
N ILE A 197 -10.19 2.88 -9.95
CA ILE A 197 -10.51 4.05 -9.13
C ILE A 197 -11.61 3.71 -8.12
N ASN A 198 -12.65 2.98 -8.56
CA ASN A 198 -13.75 2.55 -7.68
C ASN A 198 -13.27 1.58 -6.61
N PHE A 199 -12.44 0.60 -6.99
CA PHE A 199 -11.83 -0.32 -6.04
C PHE A 199 -11.02 0.42 -4.98
N ALA A 200 -10.11 1.31 -5.40
CA ALA A 200 -9.28 2.07 -4.47
C ALA A 200 -10.12 2.92 -3.51
N PHE A 201 -11.16 3.57 -4.04
CA PHE A 201 -12.07 4.39 -3.23
C PHE A 201 -12.83 3.55 -2.19
N VAL A 202 -13.53 2.50 -2.64
CA VAL A 202 -14.34 1.64 -1.75
C VAL A 202 -13.46 0.96 -0.71
N SER A 203 -12.30 0.43 -1.11
CA SER A 203 -11.36 -0.21 -0.20
C SER A 203 -10.85 0.76 0.88
N THR A 204 -10.67 2.04 0.54
CA THR A 204 -10.23 3.06 1.51
C THR A 204 -11.33 3.41 2.50
N LEU A 205 -12.56 3.60 2.02
CA LEU A 205 -13.72 3.87 2.90
C LEU A 205 -13.97 2.71 3.87
N ILE A 206 -13.90 1.47 3.38
CA ILE A 206 -14.04 0.27 4.22
C ILE A 206 -12.93 0.24 5.28
N SER A 207 -11.67 0.46 4.90
CA SER A 207 -10.54 0.51 5.83
C SER A 207 -10.73 1.55 6.93
N LEU A 208 -11.16 2.77 6.57
CA LEU A 208 -11.39 3.85 7.53
C LEU A 208 -12.58 3.54 8.46
N ALA A 209 -13.67 2.99 7.91
CA ALA A 209 -14.85 2.62 8.70
C ALA A 209 -14.52 1.52 9.72
N ILE A 210 -13.83 0.46 9.28
CA ILE A 210 -13.39 -0.64 10.17
C ILE A 210 -12.54 -0.10 11.31
N GLN A 211 -11.59 0.81 11.03
CA GLN A 211 -10.73 1.36 12.07
C GLN A 211 -11.44 2.33 12.99
N GLY A 212 -12.32 3.18 12.46
CA GLY A 212 -13.17 4.04 13.28
C GLY A 212 -14.00 3.23 14.27
N ILE A 213 -14.58 2.10 13.80
CA ILE A 213 -15.33 1.17 14.65
C ILE A 213 -14.41 0.51 15.68
N LEU A 214 -13.25 -0.01 15.29
CA LEU A 214 -12.30 -0.65 16.22
C LEU A 214 -11.86 0.31 17.33
N ILE A 215 -11.50 1.54 16.98
CA ILE A 215 -11.13 2.59 17.92
C ILE A 215 -12.29 2.89 18.85
N PHE A 216 -13.49 3.11 18.31
CA PHE A 216 -14.68 3.35 19.12
C PHE A 216 -14.93 2.23 20.12
N VAL A 217 -14.86 0.96 19.70
CA VAL A 217 -15.07 -0.20 20.57
C VAL A 217 -14.01 -0.31 21.65
N ILE A 218 -12.73 -0.14 21.31
CA ILE A 218 -11.61 -0.24 22.27
C ILE A 218 -11.71 0.87 23.31
N PHE A 219 -11.86 2.13 22.89
CA PHE A 219 -11.88 3.27 23.81
C PHE A 219 -13.18 3.36 24.63
N SER A 220 -14.29 2.78 24.12
CA SER A 220 -15.53 2.64 24.90
C SER A 220 -15.39 1.70 26.10
N ARG A 221 -14.42 0.77 26.07
CA ARG A 221 -14.18 -0.17 27.18
C ARG A 221 -13.26 0.38 28.28
N ILE A 222 -12.70 1.57 28.13
CA ILE A 222 -11.80 2.15 29.14
C ILE A 222 -12.62 2.63 30.36
N PRO A 223 -12.22 2.27 31.59
CA PRO A 223 -12.85 2.79 32.82
C PRO A 223 -12.77 4.33 32.91
N ALA A 224 -13.79 4.96 33.48
CA ALA A 224 -13.83 6.42 33.62
C ALA A 224 -12.75 6.95 34.58
N GLU A 225 -12.37 6.15 35.58
CA GLU A 225 -11.36 6.46 36.61
C GLU A 225 -10.00 6.86 36.01
N ASN A 226 -9.63 6.29 34.86
CA ASN A 226 -8.36 6.59 34.18
C ASN A 226 -8.29 8.01 33.60
N PHE A 227 -9.43 8.71 33.52
CA PHE A 227 -9.52 10.07 32.99
C PHE A 227 -9.65 11.13 34.09
N GLU A 228 -10.05 10.75 35.31
CA GLU A 228 -10.29 11.71 36.41
C GLU A 228 -9.00 12.41 36.87
N ASN A 229 -7.88 11.67 36.86
CA ASN A 229 -6.56 12.18 37.24
C ASN A 229 -5.74 12.76 36.07
N ASN A 230 -6.30 12.79 34.85
CA ASN A 230 -5.56 13.20 33.66
C ASN A 230 -5.61 14.74 33.49
N ARG A 231 -4.44 15.37 33.33
CA ARG A 231 -4.29 16.84 33.27
C ARG A 231 -4.95 17.47 32.05
N PHE A 232 -5.11 16.72 30.95
CA PHE A 232 -5.58 17.24 29.66
C PHE A 232 -6.99 16.78 29.27
N ILE A 233 -7.38 15.55 29.59
CA ILE A 233 -8.67 14.98 29.14
C ILE A 233 -9.38 14.34 30.32
N LYS A 234 -10.29 15.09 30.92
CA LYS A 234 -11.07 14.68 32.09
C LYS A 234 -12.34 13.90 31.76
N ASN A 235 -12.75 13.91 30.48
CA ASN A 235 -14.00 13.31 30.04
C ASN A 235 -13.76 12.21 28.99
N LYS A 236 -14.17 10.98 29.31
CA LYS A 236 -14.09 9.81 28.43
C LYS A 236 -14.81 10.03 27.09
N LEU A 237 -15.99 10.64 27.10
CA LEU A 237 -16.75 10.89 25.87
C LEU A 237 -16.02 11.86 24.95
N PHE A 238 -15.43 12.91 25.52
CA PHE A 238 -14.60 13.86 24.77
C PHE A 238 -13.36 13.18 24.18
N TYR A 239 -12.72 12.27 24.92
CA TYR A 239 -11.58 11.49 24.43
C TYR A 239 -11.96 10.62 23.22
N ILE A 240 -13.06 9.87 23.32
CA ILE A 240 -13.55 9.00 22.24
C ILE A 240 -13.89 9.85 21.02
N PHE A 241 -14.56 10.98 21.22
CA PHE A 241 -14.87 11.92 20.13
C PHE A 241 -13.60 12.45 19.45
N LEU A 242 -12.61 12.90 20.23
CA LEU A 242 -11.36 13.45 19.70
C LEU A 242 -10.58 12.41 18.87
N THR A 243 -10.47 11.18 19.37
CA THR A 243 -9.72 10.11 18.70
C THR A 243 -10.44 9.59 17.44
N SER A 244 -11.77 9.57 17.44
CA SER A 244 -12.57 9.17 16.27
C SER A 244 -12.72 10.27 15.22
N LEU A 245 -12.66 11.55 15.62
CA LEU A 245 -12.81 12.70 14.73
C LEU A 245 -11.83 12.66 13.55
N GLY A 246 -10.58 12.27 13.78
CA GLY A 246 -9.58 12.16 12.71
C GLY A 246 -9.99 11.22 11.57
N PHE A 247 -10.57 10.08 11.91
CA PHE A 247 -11.04 9.09 10.94
C PHE A 247 -12.29 9.58 10.21
N ILE A 248 -13.20 10.26 10.91
CA ILE A 248 -14.40 10.86 10.31
C ILE A 248 -14.00 11.95 9.31
N VAL A 249 -13.12 12.87 9.70
CA VAL A 249 -12.64 13.93 8.81
C VAL A 249 -11.92 13.34 7.59
N MET A 250 -11.09 12.30 7.78
CA MET A 250 -10.41 11.63 6.67
C MET A 250 -11.39 10.88 5.74
N PHE A 251 -12.46 10.31 6.29
CA PHE A 251 -13.52 9.67 5.52
C PHE A 251 -14.27 10.68 4.65
N LEU A 252 -14.66 11.82 5.23
CA LEU A 252 -15.28 12.92 4.50
C LEU A 252 -14.33 13.52 3.45
N PHE A 253 -13.05 13.67 3.79
CA PHE A 253 -12.03 14.11 2.83
C PHE A 253 -11.92 13.17 1.64
N ALA A 254 -11.92 11.85 1.85
CA ALA A 254 -11.87 10.87 0.77
C ALA A 254 -13.09 10.98 -0.17
N ILE A 255 -14.29 11.18 0.39
CA ILE A 255 -15.53 11.41 -0.39
C ILE A 255 -15.43 12.71 -1.18
N PHE A 256 -15.05 13.81 -0.52
CA PHE A 256 -14.91 15.10 -1.18
C PHE A 256 -13.89 15.01 -2.31
N TYR A 257 -12.72 14.45 -2.06
CA TYR A 257 -11.67 14.30 -3.05
C TYR A 257 -12.12 13.48 -4.29
N ARG A 258 -13.03 12.51 -4.11
CA ARG A 258 -13.64 11.77 -5.21
C ARG A 258 -14.50 12.65 -6.11
N VAL A 259 -15.25 13.59 -5.54
CA VAL A 259 -16.10 14.53 -6.29
C VAL A 259 -15.26 15.51 -7.10
N PHE A 260 -14.14 15.98 -6.54
CA PHE A 260 -13.26 16.97 -7.19
C PHE A 260 -12.18 16.34 -8.11
N LEU A 261 -12.36 15.10 -8.56
CA LEU A 261 -11.37 14.38 -9.38
C LEU A 261 -11.20 15.01 -10.80
N LYS A 262 -10.29 15.97 -10.93
CA LYS A 262 -9.93 16.64 -12.21
C LYS A 262 -9.01 15.80 -13.12
N GLY A 263 -9.31 14.51 -13.33
CA GLY A 263 -8.66 13.67 -14.36
C GLY A 263 -7.30 13.06 -14.01
N LYS A 264 -6.67 13.39 -12.88
CA LYS A 264 -5.42 12.77 -12.39
C LYS A 264 -5.68 11.48 -11.60
N TYR A 265 -6.16 10.43 -12.27
CA TYR A 265 -6.56 9.18 -11.60
C TYR A 265 -5.42 8.44 -10.89
N ARG A 266 -4.18 8.54 -11.37
CA ARG A 266 -3.01 7.92 -10.70
C ARG A 266 -2.79 8.50 -9.31
N THR A 267 -2.77 9.83 -9.21
CA THR A 267 -2.67 10.54 -7.93
C THR A 267 -3.83 10.22 -6.99
N PHE A 268 -5.02 9.95 -7.53
CA PHE A 268 -6.13 9.49 -6.70
C PHE A 268 -5.90 8.12 -6.08
N ILE A 269 -5.45 7.13 -6.87
CA ILE A 269 -5.13 5.80 -6.35
C ILE A 269 -3.99 5.89 -5.32
N GLU A 270 -2.98 6.73 -5.57
CA GLU A 270 -1.89 7.01 -4.62
C GLU A 270 -2.41 7.58 -3.30
N ILE A 271 -3.25 8.62 -3.34
CA ILE A 271 -3.83 9.21 -2.13
C ILE A 271 -4.69 8.21 -1.36
N MET A 272 -5.54 7.44 -2.06
CA MET A 272 -6.35 6.39 -1.43
C MET A 272 -5.48 5.34 -0.72
N ALA A 273 -4.41 4.88 -1.38
CA ALA A 273 -3.46 3.95 -0.80
C ALA A 273 -2.77 4.51 0.45
N ILE A 274 -2.34 5.78 0.39
CA ILE A 274 -1.66 6.47 1.50
C ILE A 274 -2.60 6.72 2.68
N ILE A 275 -3.88 7.03 2.42
CA ILE A 275 -4.88 7.18 3.47
C ILE A 275 -5.10 5.83 4.17
N SER A 276 -5.37 4.78 3.40
CA SER A 276 -5.61 3.43 3.92
C SER A 276 -4.42 2.93 4.75
N LEU A 277 -3.19 3.07 4.25
CA LEU A 277 -1.99 2.66 5.00
C LEU A 277 -1.79 3.48 6.26
N SER A 278 -1.98 4.81 6.21
CA SER A 278 -1.74 5.68 7.37
C SER A 278 -2.67 5.32 8.51
N ALA A 279 -3.90 4.97 8.16
CA ALA A 279 -4.93 4.64 9.11
C ALA A 279 -4.69 3.23 9.73
N ILE A 280 -4.29 2.22 8.92
CA ILE A 280 -3.90 0.89 9.44
C ILE A 280 -2.66 0.99 10.33
N LEU A 281 -1.67 1.76 9.87
CA LEU A 281 -0.39 1.89 10.54
C LEU A 281 -0.52 2.64 11.88
N GLU A 282 -1.34 3.70 11.93
CA GLU A 282 -1.55 4.44 13.17
C GLU A 282 -2.16 3.54 14.25
N PHE A 283 -3.14 2.70 13.88
CA PHE A 283 -3.73 1.74 14.81
C PHE A 283 -2.69 0.73 15.32
N ALA A 284 -1.94 0.08 14.42
CA ALA A 284 -0.96 -0.95 14.77
C ALA A 284 0.16 -0.38 15.66
N ASN A 285 0.70 0.79 15.30
CA ASN A 285 1.78 1.42 16.07
C ASN A 285 1.31 1.90 17.43
N THR A 286 0.11 2.47 17.52
CA THR A 286 -0.45 2.93 18.79
C THR A 286 -0.54 1.79 19.79
N MET A 287 -1.00 0.61 19.37
CA MET A 287 -1.06 -0.58 20.22
C MET A 287 0.33 -1.05 20.63
N LEU A 288 1.24 -1.21 19.67
CA LEU A 288 2.58 -1.75 19.93
C LEU A 288 3.42 -0.83 20.82
N LEU A 289 3.36 0.48 20.58
CA LEU A 289 4.08 1.47 21.39
C LEU A 289 3.52 1.54 22.79
N ALA A 290 2.19 1.44 22.97
CA ALA A 290 1.59 1.39 24.30
C ALA A 290 2.07 0.15 25.09
N ILE A 291 2.14 -1.03 24.45
CA ILE A 291 2.67 -2.25 25.09
C ILE A 291 4.17 -2.07 25.42
N ALA A 292 4.95 -1.54 24.49
CA ALA A 292 6.38 -1.35 24.67
C ALA A 292 6.66 -0.40 25.85
N ASP A 293 5.98 0.74 25.90
CA ASP A 293 6.12 1.74 26.96
C ASP A 293 5.66 1.20 28.32
N THR A 294 4.65 0.32 28.36
CA THR A 294 4.25 -0.31 29.63
C THR A 294 5.32 -1.25 30.17
N ILE A 295 5.99 -2.00 29.30
CA ILE A 295 7.04 -2.93 29.72
C ILE A 295 8.30 -2.16 30.15
N THR A 296 8.67 -1.11 29.42
CA THR A 296 9.92 -0.38 29.67
C THR A 296 9.79 0.70 30.75
N LEU A 297 8.72 1.48 30.74
CA LEU A 297 8.50 2.60 31.66
C LEU A 297 7.70 2.19 32.89
N LYS A 298 7.15 0.96 32.93
CA LYS A 298 6.31 0.44 34.03
C LYS A 298 5.08 1.32 34.33
N VAL A 299 4.56 2.00 33.31
CA VAL A 299 3.34 2.81 33.36
C VAL A 299 2.17 1.99 32.82
N ASP A 300 0.96 2.21 33.37
CA ASP A 300 -0.26 1.53 32.95
C ASP A 300 -0.49 1.62 31.43
N PHE A 301 -0.84 0.47 30.85
CA PHE A 301 -1.12 0.32 29.42
C PHE A 301 -2.16 1.32 28.92
N TRP A 302 -3.23 1.52 29.68
CA TRP A 302 -4.31 2.43 29.29
C TRP A 302 -3.87 3.90 29.24
N ILE A 303 -2.93 4.30 30.11
CA ILE A 303 -2.37 5.66 30.12
C ILE A 303 -1.50 5.85 28.87
N ASN A 304 -0.59 4.91 28.60
CA ASN A 304 0.25 4.98 27.41
C ASN A 304 -0.58 4.92 26.12
N LEU A 305 -1.60 4.06 26.09
CA LEU A 305 -2.50 3.93 24.96
C LEU A 305 -3.25 5.24 24.69
N THR A 306 -3.77 5.87 25.74
CA THR A 306 -4.49 7.15 25.59
C THR A 306 -3.57 8.27 25.12
N GLN A 307 -2.33 8.30 25.60
CA GLN A 307 -1.31 9.25 25.16
C GLN A 307 -0.99 9.07 23.66
N HIS A 308 -0.70 7.85 23.20
CA HIS A 308 -0.37 7.60 21.80
C HIS A 308 -1.54 7.90 20.85
N ALA A 309 -2.76 7.47 21.20
CA ALA A 309 -3.94 7.64 20.36
C ALA A 309 -4.41 9.10 20.26
N SER A 310 -4.12 9.96 21.26
CA SER A 310 -4.53 11.38 21.25
C SER A 310 -3.98 12.16 20.04
N THR A 311 -2.82 11.75 19.53
CA THR A 311 -2.16 12.39 18.37
C THR A 311 -2.47 11.71 17.04
N GLY A 312 -3.18 10.57 17.07
CA GLY A 312 -3.49 9.75 15.90
C GLY A 312 -4.16 10.52 14.75
N PRO A 313 -5.24 11.30 15.00
CA PRO A 313 -5.88 12.13 13.98
C PRO A 313 -4.90 13.02 13.21
N ILE A 314 -4.02 13.72 13.92
CA ILE A 314 -3.05 14.65 13.33
C ILE A 314 -2.00 13.89 12.52
N LYS A 315 -1.52 12.76 13.05
CA LYS A 315 -0.51 11.92 12.40
C LYS A 315 -0.98 11.35 11.06
N ILE A 316 -2.28 11.03 10.91
CA ILE A 316 -2.81 10.52 9.64
C ILE A 316 -2.70 11.59 8.53
N PHE A 317 -3.07 12.84 8.80
CA PHE A 317 -2.95 13.95 7.83
C PHE A 317 -1.48 14.32 7.54
N TRP A 318 -0.64 14.30 8.57
CA TRP A 318 0.79 14.54 8.44
C TRP A 318 1.47 13.47 7.57
N ASN A 319 1.18 12.19 7.82
CA ASN A 319 1.68 11.07 7.03
C ASN A 319 1.22 11.16 5.57
N LEU A 320 -0.04 11.53 5.33
CA LEU A 320 -0.55 11.73 3.96
C LEU A 320 0.26 12.80 3.21
N SER A 321 0.45 13.96 3.83
CA SER A 321 1.14 15.09 3.20
C SER A 321 2.59 14.75 2.84
N ILE A 322 3.32 14.15 3.77
CA ILE A 322 4.75 13.84 3.58
C ILE A 322 4.93 12.69 2.61
N ILE A 323 4.23 11.57 2.81
CA ILE A 323 4.41 10.38 1.95
C ILE A 323 4.04 10.74 0.51
N LEU A 324 2.97 11.50 0.29
CA LEU A 324 2.59 11.94 -1.05
C LEU A 324 3.64 12.85 -1.69
N ALA A 325 4.15 13.84 -0.95
CA ALA A 325 5.16 14.76 -1.46
C ALA A 325 6.44 14.01 -1.82
N THR A 326 6.94 13.16 -0.92
CA THR A 326 8.16 12.40 -1.17
C THR A 326 7.97 11.36 -2.26
N TYR A 327 6.83 10.66 -2.31
CA TYR A 327 6.54 9.71 -3.39
C TYR A 327 6.60 10.39 -4.75
N LYS A 328 6.02 11.59 -4.90
CA LYS A 328 6.06 12.34 -6.16
C LYS A 328 7.47 12.77 -6.57
N VAL A 329 8.37 12.98 -5.62
CA VAL A 329 9.78 13.32 -5.89
C VAL A 329 10.59 12.07 -6.22
N VAL A 330 10.43 11.00 -5.45
CA VAL A 330 11.29 9.80 -5.51
C VAL A 330 10.86 8.83 -6.60
N TYR A 331 9.55 8.63 -6.79
CA TYR A 331 9.04 7.65 -7.75
C TYR A 331 9.48 7.89 -9.20
N PRO A 332 9.50 9.14 -9.73
CA PRO A 332 10.04 9.42 -11.05
C PRO A 332 11.54 9.08 -11.18
N LEU A 333 12.35 9.27 -10.13
CA LEU A 333 13.79 8.98 -10.18
C LEU A 333 14.09 7.48 -10.30
N ILE A 334 13.17 6.66 -9.80
CA ILE A 334 13.23 5.21 -9.89
C ILE A 334 12.68 4.74 -11.24
N SER A 335 11.52 5.26 -11.67
CA SER A 335 10.81 4.82 -12.88
C SER A 335 11.34 5.40 -14.20
N SER A 336 11.92 6.60 -14.21
CA SER A 336 12.35 7.31 -15.43
C SER A 336 13.49 6.66 -16.21
N LYS A 337 14.21 5.70 -15.63
CA LYS A 337 15.30 4.97 -16.31
C LYS A 337 15.03 3.50 -16.54
N GLU A 338 13.87 2.97 -16.12
CA GLU A 338 13.46 1.58 -16.43
C GLU A 338 12.87 1.44 -17.85
N GLY A 339 12.95 2.50 -18.66
CA GLY A 339 12.44 2.52 -20.01
C GLY A 339 10.92 2.67 -20.03
N ALA A 340 10.44 3.51 -20.93
CA ALA A 340 9.07 3.48 -21.38
C ALA A 340 8.74 2.07 -21.89
N ARG A 341 8.21 1.22 -21.01
CA ARG A 341 7.46 0.01 -21.34
C ARG A 341 6.19 0.00 -20.49
N LEU A 342 5.34 1.00 -20.77
CA LEU A 342 3.90 0.83 -20.63
C LEU A 342 3.37 0.20 -21.91
#